data_AF-A0A1A2P9U9-F1
#
_entry.id   AF-A0A1A2P9U9-F1
#
_cell.length_a   1.000
_cell.length_b   1.000
_cell.length_c   1.000
_cell.angle_alpha   90.00
_cell.angle_beta   90.00
_cell.angle_gamma   90.00
#
_symmetry.space_group_name_H-M   'P 1'
#
loop_
_entity.id
_entity.type
_entity.pdbx_description
1 polymer ?
#
loop_
_entity_poly.entity_id
_entity_poly.type
_entity_poly.pdbx_seq_one_letter_code
_entity_poly.pdbx_strand_id
1 'polypeptide(L)'
;MSFVITDPDAMATAADELQGLGSSLQATNAAVAGPTTSVLPPATDSVSVRVATMLDAHAQQYQAFSAQAELFHNQFVQTLITAKDAYAETEATNAAAMQSTTGTQKIALIMGGTGNPSPDLKYMTSIQQAYLATNYSDYTLVSLRTPEQFWPITGLGSETFGKSVYQGVATLNSAILTQTAAGNHVVVVGYSQSATIASLEMRYLQALPAALRPSQDLLNFVLLADPNNPMGGILTHFIPGFGAFHFATPLTTSYATSIFTLQYDAIANFPANWLWLPSDLNALFGFFDLHHTMPFVSAAQVAGAIQQHVGNMSFYFMQTAQLPLLDPIRWVPILGNPVADLLQPFIKPIVDFGYYAPGILPGPVSIAGSVGQGVTSGIASPLVLGFPPLASNGLASGF
;
A
#
# COMPACT_ATOMS: atom_id res chain seq x y z
N MET A 1 -0.01 -9.49 28.28
CA MET A 1 -0.20 -8.04 28.49
C MET A 1 -0.70 -7.44 27.18
N SER A 2 -1.76 -6.63 27.20
CA SER A 2 -2.25 -5.92 26.01
C SER A 2 -1.50 -4.60 25.88
N PHE A 3 -0.83 -4.40 24.76
CA PHE A 3 -0.23 -3.11 24.42
C PHE A 3 -1.28 -2.23 23.76
N VAL A 4 -1.28 -0.94 24.12
CA VAL A 4 -2.13 0.09 23.53
C VAL A 4 -1.21 1.00 22.75
N ILE A 5 -1.48 1.19 21.46
CA ILE A 5 -0.73 2.07 20.56
C ILE A 5 -1.64 3.23 20.22
N THR A 6 -1.09 4.44 20.30
CA THR A 6 -1.83 5.68 20.07
C THR A 6 -1.02 6.59 19.17
N ASP A 7 -1.70 7.36 18.34
CA ASP A 7 -1.12 8.42 17.51
C ASP A 7 -1.63 9.76 18.03
N PRO A 8 -0.89 10.43 18.94
CA PRO A 8 -1.32 11.70 19.52
C PRO A 8 -1.50 12.81 18.47
N ASP A 9 -0.82 12.75 17.33
CA ASP A 9 -0.90 13.81 16.30
C ASP A 9 -2.12 13.62 15.40
N ALA A 10 -2.46 12.38 15.06
CA ALA A 10 -3.74 12.06 14.44
C ALA A 10 -4.92 12.39 15.37
N MET A 11 -4.79 12.14 16.68
CA MET A 11 -5.80 12.54 17.66
C MET A 11 -5.95 14.06 17.78
N ALA A 12 -4.85 14.83 17.68
CA ALA A 12 -4.90 16.30 17.62
C ALA A 12 -5.63 16.77 16.36
N THR A 13 -5.24 16.25 15.21
CA THR A 13 -5.86 16.62 13.92
C THR A 13 -7.36 16.34 13.94
N ALA A 14 -7.75 15.15 14.42
CA ALA A 14 -9.15 14.79 14.58
C ALA A 14 -9.88 15.71 15.58
N ALA A 15 -9.25 16.08 16.70
CA ALA A 15 -9.84 17.01 17.65
C ALA A 15 -10.05 18.41 17.05
N ASP A 16 -9.09 18.92 16.28
CA ASP A 16 -9.18 20.21 15.57
C ASP A 16 -10.28 20.18 14.51
N GLU A 17 -10.35 19.13 13.71
CA GLU A 17 -11.41 18.93 12.71
C GLU A 17 -12.80 18.87 13.37
N LEU A 18 -12.93 18.12 14.46
CA LEU A 18 -14.18 18.02 15.21
C LEU A 18 -14.55 19.36 15.85
N GLN A 19 -13.59 20.12 16.35
CA GLN A 19 -13.85 21.47 16.88
C GLN A 19 -14.33 22.41 15.76
N GLY A 20 -13.73 22.33 14.57
CA GLY A 20 -14.18 23.06 13.38
C GLY A 20 -15.60 22.68 12.95
N LEU A 21 -15.91 21.39 12.90
CA LEU A 21 -17.25 20.87 12.59
C LEU A 21 -18.28 21.35 13.63
N GLY A 22 -17.95 21.27 14.91
CA GLY A 22 -18.81 21.75 16.00
C GLY A 22 -19.12 23.25 15.86
N SER A 23 -18.10 24.06 15.56
CA SER A 23 -18.25 25.51 15.34
C SER A 23 -19.14 25.82 14.13
N SER A 24 -18.96 25.09 13.03
CA SER A 24 -19.77 25.23 11.82
C SER A 24 -21.24 24.84 12.06
N LEU A 25 -21.48 23.74 12.79
CA LEU A 25 -22.82 23.30 13.16
C LEU A 25 -23.50 24.29 14.10
N GLN A 26 -22.78 24.82 15.09
CA GLN A 26 -23.30 25.86 15.99
C GLN A 26 -23.71 27.11 15.21
N ALA A 27 -22.84 27.62 14.32
CA ALA A 27 -23.13 28.77 13.48
C ALA A 27 -24.34 28.53 12.56
N THR A 28 -24.42 27.34 11.95
CA THR A 28 -25.55 26.94 11.09
C THR A 28 -26.85 26.88 11.88
N ASN A 29 -26.86 26.21 13.03
CA ASN A 29 -28.04 26.08 13.89
C ASN A 29 -28.54 27.45 14.38
N ALA A 30 -27.61 28.34 14.75
CA ALA A 30 -27.94 29.71 15.13
C ALA A 30 -28.52 30.53 13.96
N ALA A 31 -27.96 30.40 12.77
CA ALA A 31 -28.43 31.11 11.58
C ALA A 31 -29.84 30.70 11.15
N VAL A 32 -30.18 29.42 11.31
CA VAL A 32 -31.50 28.88 10.93
C VAL A 32 -32.55 28.97 12.04
N ALA A 33 -32.15 29.21 13.29
CA ALA A 33 -33.07 29.23 14.43
C ALA A 33 -34.22 30.22 14.24
N GLY A 34 -33.91 31.47 13.90
CA GLY A 34 -34.91 32.52 13.64
C GLY A 34 -35.90 32.16 12.52
N PRO A 35 -35.42 31.92 11.27
CA PRO A 35 -36.31 31.65 10.15
C PRO A 35 -37.11 30.34 10.26
N THR A 36 -36.65 29.36 11.06
CA THR A 36 -37.36 28.08 11.24
C THR A 36 -38.35 28.06 12.39
N THR A 37 -38.24 28.98 13.36
CA THR A 37 -39.14 29.05 14.54
C THR A 37 -40.17 30.17 14.47
N SER A 38 -40.23 30.87 13.33
CA SER A 38 -41.14 31.99 13.06
C SER A 38 -41.82 31.83 11.69
N VAL A 39 -42.21 30.60 11.35
CA VAL A 39 -42.85 30.30 10.05
C VAL A 39 -44.23 30.92 10.01
N LEU A 40 -44.44 31.84 9.06
CA LEU A 40 -45.75 32.46 8.86
C LEU A 40 -46.68 31.53 8.07
N PRO A 41 -47.98 31.47 8.40
CA PRO A 41 -48.97 30.75 7.61
C PRO A 41 -49.02 31.30 6.17
N PRO A 42 -49.00 30.45 5.13
CA PRO A 42 -49.09 30.91 3.73
C PRO A 42 -50.46 31.49 3.36
N ALA A 43 -51.50 31.19 4.16
CA ALA A 43 -52.85 31.74 4.04
C ALA A 43 -53.54 31.80 5.42
N THR A 44 -54.68 32.50 5.50
CA THR A 44 -55.43 32.70 6.75
C THR A 44 -56.32 31.50 7.13
N ASP A 45 -56.32 30.44 6.33
CA ASP A 45 -57.12 29.25 6.62
C ASP A 45 -56.54 28.45 7.80
N SER A 46 -57.42 27.69 8.45
CA SER A 46 -57.06 26.94 9.66
C SER A 46 -56.05 25.82 9.43
N VAL A 47 -55.89 25.32 8.20
CA VAL A 47 -54.89 24.31 7.85
C VAL A 47 -53.51 24.97 7.76
N SER A 48 -53.39 26.08 7.03
CA SER A 48 -52.16 26.87 6.92
C SER A 48 -51.61 27.32 8.28
N VAL A 49 -52.49 27.78 9.19
CA VAL A 49 -52.10 28.18 10.55
C VAL A 49 -51.58 27.00 11.36
N ARG A 50 -52.29 25.85 11.32
CA ARG A 50 -51.88 24.64 12.06
C ARG A 50 -50.58 24.05 11.55
N VAL A 51 -50.35 24.06 10.24
CA VAL A 51 -49.10 23.59 9.63
C VAL A 51 -47.94 24.47 10.07
N ALA A 52 -48.09 25.81 10.03
CA ALA A 52 -47.08 26.73 10.53
C ALA A 52 -46.75 26.49 12.02
N THR A 53 -47.77 26.35 12.87
CA THR A 53 -47.58 26.03 14.31
C THR A 53 -46.86 24.70 14.54
N MET A 54 -47.17 23.68 13.74
CA MET A 54 -46.48 22.37 13.82
C MET A 54 -45.00 22.50 13.44
N LEU A 55 -44.69 23.25 12.37
CA LEU A 55 -43.32 23.49 11.93
C LEU A 55 -42.52 24.27 12.97
N ASP A 56 -43.11 25.32 13.57
CA ASP A 56 -42.48 26.08 14.65
C ASP A 56 -42.19 25.20 15.88
N ALA A 57 -43.16 24.38 16.30
CA ALA A 57 -42.98 23.47 17.44
C ALA A 57 -41.88 22.43 17.17
N HIS A 58 -41.82 21.90 15.94
CA HIS A 58 -40.76 20.96 15.54
C HIS A 58 -39.38 21.64 15.52
N ALA A 59 -39.31 22.87 15.00
CA ALA A 59 -38.07 23.64 14.99
C ALA A 59 -37.59 23.97 16.41
N GLN A 60 -38.47 24.32 17.35
CA GLN A 60 -38.12 24.54 18.75
C GLN A 60 -37.57 23.27 19.43
N GLN A 61 -38.17 22.10 19.16
CA GLN A 61 -37.65 20.81 19.65
C GLN A 61 -36.28 20.48 19.06
N TYR A 62 -36.09 20.75 17.76
CA TYR A 62 -34.78 20.59 17.11
C TYR A 62 -33.72 21.48 17.77
N GLN A 63 -34.03 22.75 18.04
CA GLN A 63 -33.09 23.69 18.68
C GLN A 63 -32.70 23.24 20.10
N ALA A 64 -33.65 22.70 20.87
CA ALA A 64 -33.37 22.15 22.19
C ALA A 64 -32.47 20.90 22.12
N PHE A 65 -32.70 20.03 21.14
CA PHE A 65 -31.88 18.84 20.90
C PHE A 65 -30.47 19.21 20.40
N SER A 66 -30.36 20.16 19.47
CA SER A 66 -29.07 20.60 18.94
C SER A 66 -28.19 21.21 20.02
N ALA A 67 -28.77 21.94 20.98
CA ALA A 67 -28.04 22.46 22.14
C ALA A 67 -27.48 21.34 23.05
N GLN A 68 -28.22 20.25 23.24
CA GLN A 68 -27.71 19.08 23.99
C GLN A 68 -26.61 18.34 23.22
N ALA A 69 -26.76 18.20 21.90
CA ALA A 69 -25.76 17.61 21.03
C ALA A 69 -24.46 18.42 21.02
N GLU A 70 -24.55 19.76 21.06
CA GLU A 70 -23.38 20.65 21.16
C GLU A 70 -22.61 20.43 22.47
N LEU A 71 -23.32 20.32 23.61
CA LEU A 71 -22.68 20.04 24.90
C LEU A 71 -21.96 18.69 24.90
N PHE A 72 -22.60 17.65 24.36
CA PHE A 72 -21.99 16.33 24.22
C PHE A 72 -20.75 16.38 23.30
N HIS A 73 -20.86 17.04 22.16
CA HIS A 73 -19.77 17.20 21.20
C HIS A 73 -18.56 17.89 21.84
N ASN A 74 -18.80 18.98 22.58
CA ASN A 74 -17.74 19.70 23.28
C ASN A 74 -17.06 18.84 24.36
N GLN A 75 -17.83 18.05 25.12
CA GLN A 75 -17.27 17.11 26.10
C GLN A 75 -16.46 15.99 25.43
N PHE A 76 -16.94 15.48 24.29
CA PHE A 76 -16.25 14.45 23.52
C PHE A 76 -14.90 14.97 22.99
N VAL A 77 -14.88 16.14 22.36
CA VAL A 77 -13.65 16.77 21.84
C VAL A 77 -12.67 17.04 22.98
N GLN A 78 -13.14 17.58 24.11
CA GLN A 78 -12.27 17.84 25.27
C GLN A 78 -11.68 16.55 25.83
N THR A 79 -12.46 15.47 25.88
CA THR A 79 -11.98 14.15 26.33
C THR A 79 -10.91 13.60 25.39
N LEU A 80 -11.08 13.79 24.07
CA LEU A 80 -10.11 13.37 23.07
C LEU A 80 -8.78 14.12 23.19
N ILE A 81 -8.83 15.44 23.42
CA ILE A 81 -7.64 16.28 23.67
C ILE A 81 -6.92 15.80 24.94
N THR A 82 -7.65 15.63 26.05
CA THR A 82 -7.05 15.14 27.30
C THR A 82 -6.41 13.75 27.13
N ALA A 83 -7.05 12.86 26.38
CA ALA A 83 -6.51 11.53 26.09
C ALA A 83 -5.23 11.62 25.26
N LYS A 84 -5.21 12.46 24.21
CA LYS A 84 -4.01 12.73 23.41
C LYS A 84 -2.84 13.13 24.32
N ASP A 85 -3.05 14.12 25.18
CA ASP A 85 -1.97 14.67 26.02
C ASP A 85 -1.44 13.61 27.00
N ALA A 86 -2.33 12.82 27.61
CA ALA A 86 -1.95 11.72 28.50
C ALA A 86 -1.11 10.65 27.79
N TYR A 87 -1.45 10.32 26.53
CA TYR A 87 -0.65 9.38 25.73
C TYR A 87 0.70 9.97 25.33
N ALA A 88 0.74 11.24 24.91
CA ALA A 88 1.99 11.93 24.57
C ALA A 88 2.96 12.02 25.77
N GLU A 89 2.45 12.32 26.97
CA GLU A 89 3.25 12.34 28.21
C GLU A 89 3.77 10.95 28.59
N THR A 90 2.96 9.90 28.38
CA THR A 90 3.36 8.52 28.63
C THR A 90 4.50 8.10 27.70
N GLU A 91 4.40 8.42 26.41
CA GLU A 91 5.46 8.17 25.43
C GLU A 91 6.75 8.94 25.75
N ALA A 92 6.65 10.22 26.13
CA ALA A 92 7.81 11.01 26.55
C ALA A 92 8.51 10.42 27.78
N THR A 93 7.73 9.92 28.75
CA THR A 93 8.24 9.26 29.96
C THR A 93 8.93 7.93 29.62
N ASN A 94 8.33 7.12 28.74
CA ASN A 94 8.92 5.87 28.27
C ASN A 94 10.22 6.11 27.48
N ALA A 95 10.25 7.12 26.61
CA ALA A 95 11.44 7.51 25.86
C ALA A 95 12.59 7.96 26.77
N ALA A 96 12.28 8.74 27.82
CA ALA A 96 13.27 9.17 28.82
C ALA A 96 13.82 7.99 29.64
N ALA A 97 12.97 7.01 30.00
CA ALA A 97 13.39 5.80 30.72
C ALA A 97 14.30 4.89 29.87
N MET A 98 14.23 4.99 28.55
CA MET A 98 14.99 4.17 27.59
C MET A 98 16.35 4.78 27.21
N GLN A 99 16.69 5.99 27.68
CA GLN A 99 17.99 6.64 27.41
C GLN A 99 19.18 6.02 28.18
N SER A 100 19.06 4.80 28.68
CA SER A 100 20.15 4.08 29.33
C SER A 100 20.41 2.75 28.62
N THR A 101 21.26 2.77 27.58
CA THR A 101 22.30 1.75 27.30
C THR A 101 23.12 2.08 26.04
N THR A 102 24.39 1.69 26.09
CA THR A 102 25.56 1.95 25.24
C THR A 102 25.51 1.46 23.78
N GLY A 103 26.08 2.27 22.86
CA GLY A 103 26.55 1.91 21.51
C GLY A 103 25.51 2.03 20.39
N THR A 104 25.87 2.68 19.26
CA THR A 104 25.06 2.70 18.03
C THR A 104 24.82 1.28 17.52
N GLN A 105 23.55 0.88 17.40
CA GLN A 105 23.14 -0.44 16.94
C GLN A 105 22.68 -0.43 15.47
N LYS A 106 22.71 -1.60 14.84
CA LYS A 106 22.13 -1.84 13.50
C LYS A 106 20.96 -2.81 13.66
N ILE A 107 19.77 -2.41 13.25
CA ILE A 107 18.51 -3.08 13.58
C ILE A 107 17.68 -3.33 12.33
N ALA A 108 17.28 -4.58 12.12
CA ALA A 108 16.33 -4.95 11.08
C ALA A 108 14.94 -5.11 11.71
N LEU A 109 14.06 -4.14 11.50
CA LEU A 109 12.65 -4.21 11.92
C LEU A 109 11.89 -5.04 10.89
N ILE A 110 11.57 -6.28 11.22
CA ILE A 110 10.90 -7.23 10.32
C ILE A 110 9.43 -7.34 10.69
N MET A 111 8.55 -7.05 9.73
CA MET A 111 7.10 -7.23 9.84
C MET A 111 6.63 -8.45 9.01
N GLY A 112 5.50 -9.02 9.43
CA GLY A 112 4.86 -10.13 8.72
C GLY A 112 3.93 -9.64 7.61
N GLY A 113 3.35 -10.56 6.85
CA GLY A 113 2.21 -10.26 5.98
C GLY A 113 0.90 -10.61 6.66
N THR A 114 -0.22 -10.45 5.95
CA THR A 114 -1.57 -10.78 6.44
C THR A 114 -1.61 -12.17 7.09
N GLY A 115 -2.13 -12.23 8.33
CA GLY A 115 -2.19 -13.43 9.16
C GLY A 115 -0.93 -13.71 10.00
N ASN A 116 0.13 -12.91 9.86
CA ASN A 116 1.38 -13.04 10.61
C ASN A 116 1.70 -11.78 11.43
N PRO A 117 0.95 -11.49 12.52
CA PRO A 117 1.16 -10.29 13.32
C PRO A 117 2.49 -10.26 14.08
N SER A 118 3.17 -11.40 14.23
CA SER A 118 4.43 -11.47 14.98
C SER A 118 5.34 -12.49 14.31
N PRO A 119 6.21 -12.04 13.38
CA PRO A 119 7.19 -12.87 12.71
C PRO A 119 7.98 -13.75 13.67
N ASP A 120 7.98 -15.07 13.42
CA ASP A 120 8.76 -16.01 14.20
C ASP A 120 10.23 -16.04 13.74
N LEU A 121 11.08 -16.75 14.49
CA LEU A 121 12.51 -16.84 14.18
C LEU A 121 12.79 -17.51 12.83
N LYS A 122 11.96 -18.48 12.42
CA LYS A 122 12.14 -19.18 11.14
C LYS A 122 11.92 -18.23 9.97
N TYR A 123 10.84 -17.45 10.03
CA TYR A 123 10.51 -16.41 9.07
C TYR A 123 11.63 -15.35 8.99
N MET A 124 12.06 -14.81 10.14
CA MET A 124 13.11 -13.79 10.17
C MET A 124 14.46 -14.30 9.66
N THR A 125 14.84 -15.54 10.02
CA THR A 125 16.09 -16.15 9.56
C THR A 125 16.07 -16.38 8.05
N SER A 126 14.93 -16.81 7.51
CA SER A 126 14.75 -16.98 6.06
C SER A 126 14.92 -15.66 5.31
N ILE A 127 14.26 -14.60 5.80
CA ILE A 127 14.42 -13.24 5.25
C ILE A 127 15.87 -12.78 5.33
N GLN A 128 16.52 -13.01 6.47
CA GLN A 128 17.91 -12.62 6.67
C GLN A 128 18.81 -13.27 5.62
N GLN A 129 18.68 -14.58 5.44
CA GLN A 129 19.50 -15.36 4.51
C GLN A 129 19.26 -14.96 3.06
N ALA A 130 18.00 -14.74 2.66
CA ALA A 130 17.65 -14.47 1.27
C ALA A 130 17.89 -13.01 0.86
N TYR A 131 17.53 -12.05 1.72
CA TYR A 131 17.41 -10.63 1.33
C TYR A 131 18.38 -9.70 2.06
N LEU A 132 18.78 -10.03 3.29
CA LEU A 132 19.58 -9.14 4.12
C LEU A 132 21.08 -9.50 4.14
N ALA A 133 21.43 -10.76 3.85
CA ALA A 133 22.79 -11.27 4.00
C ALA A 133 23.86 -10.52 3.20
N THR A 134 23.48 -9.83 2.11
CA THR A 134 24.44 -9.09 1.28
C THR A 134 24.73 -7.69 1.83
N ASN A 135 23.71 -6.97 2.31
CA ASN A 135 23.82 -5.54 2.65
C ASN A 135 23.62 -5.24 4.14
N TYR A 136 23.07 -6.19 4.90
CA TYR A 136 22.61 -6.01 6.28
C TYR A 136 22.93 -7.25 7.15
N SER A 137 24.01 -7.98 6.85
CA SER A 137 24.37 -9.23 7.54
C SER A 137 24.67 -9.06 9.03
N ASP A 138 25.08 -7.87 9.44
CA ASP A 138 25.43 -7.52 10.82
C ASP A 138 24.29 -6.82 11.59
N TYR A 139 23.09 -6.76 11.00
CA TYR A 139 21.92 -6.18 11.64
C TYR A 139 21.26 -7.18 12.60
N THR A 140 20.87 -6.69 13.77
CA THR A 140 20.10 -7.45 14.76
C THR A 140 18.66 -7.54 14.30
N LEU A 141 18.12 -8.76 14.21
CA LEU A 141 16.75 -8.98 13.77
C LEU A 141 15.76 -8.70 14.90
N VAL A 142 14.76 -7.86 14.63
CA VAL A 142 13.69 -7.51 15.55
C VAL A 142 12.36 -7.82 14.89
N SER A 143 11.59 -8.72 15.51
CA SER A 143 10.21 -8.99 15.12
C SER A 143 9.34 -7.81 15.54
N LEU A 144 8.90 -6.99 14.58
CA LEU A 144 8.02 -5.87 14.85
C LEU A 144 6.57 -6.36 14.73
N ARG A 145 5.85 -6.31 15.85
CA ARG A 145 4.46 -6.75 15.90
C ARG A 145 3.53 -5.71 15.28
N THR A 146 2.85 -6.08 14.20
CA THR A 146 1.78 -5.31 13.56
C THR A 146 0.46 -6.11 13.58
N PRO A 147 -0.71 -5.52 13.33
CA PRO A 147 -1.97 -6.26 13.43
C PRO A 147 -2.12 -7.36 12.36
N GLU A 148 -1.70 -7.09 11.12
CA GLU A 148 -1.74 -8.02 9.98
C GLU A 148 -3.10 -8.71 9.76
N GLN A 149 -4.19 -7.98 9.98
CA GLN A 149 -5.56 -8.46 9.80
C GLN A 149 -6.14 -8.02 8.45
N PHE A 150 -7.05 -8.84 7.93
CA PHE A 150 -7.83 -8.56 6.74
C PHE A 150 -9.14 -9.35 6.80
N TRP A 151 -10.21 -8.74 7.29
CA TRP A 151 -11.53 -9.34 7.23
C TRP A 151 -12.03 -9.49 5.78
N PRO A 152 -12.63 -10.64 5.41
CA PRO A 152 -12.89 -11.83 6.25
C PRO A 152 -11.76 -12.89 6.23
N ILE A 153 -10.68 -12.65 5.50
CA ILE A 153 -9.57 -13.60 5.25
C ILE A 153 -8.93 -14.09 6.55
N THR A 154 -8.67 -13.19 7.50
CA THR A 154 -8.04 -13.54 8.79
C THR A 154 -9.05 -13.98 9.86
N GLY A 155 -10.33 -14.11 9.52
CA GLY A 155 -11.39 -14.58 10.41
C GLY A 155 -12.53 -13.58 10.58
N LEU A 156 -13.71 -14.08 10.98
CA LEU A 156 -14.96 -13.30 11.02
C LEU A 156 -14.97 -12.16 12.05
N GLY A 157 -14.12 -12.23 13.09
CA GLY A 157 -13.95 -11.18 14.09
C GLY A 157 -12.75 -10.27 13.85
N SER A 158 -12.06 -10.41 12.71
CA SER A 158 -10.89 -9.60 12.40
C SER A 158 -11.26 -8.21 11.89
N GLU A 159 -10.30 -7.29 11.98
CA GLU A 159 -10.42 -5.93 11.50
C GLU A 159 -10.34 -5.87 9.96
N THR A 160 -10.84 -4.78 9.38
CA THR A 160 -10.68 -4.52 7.95
C THR A 160 -9.20 -4.31 7.62
N PHE A 161 -8.82 -4.60 6.37
CA PHE A 161 -7.46 -4.36 5.86
C PHE A 161 -6.97 -2.95 6.19
N GLY A 162 -7.80 -1.93 5.93
CA GLY A 162 -7.40 -0.55 6.14
C GLY A 162 -7.14 -0.21 7.60
N LYS A 163 -7.97 -0.70 8.53
CA LYS A 163 -7.76 -0.48 9.97
C LYS A 163 -6.45 -1.13 10.44
N SER A 164 -6.19 -2.37 9.99
CA SER A 164 -4.95 -3.09 10.25
C SER A 164 -3.72 -2.33 9.76
N VAL A 165 -3.76 -1.85 8.50
CA VAL A 165 -2.66 -1.10 7.89
C VAL A 165 -2.38 0.20 8.63
N TYR A 166 -3.39 1.01 8.96
CA TYR A 166 -3.16 2.28 9.65
C TYR A 166 -2.57 2.11 11.06
N GLN A 167 -3.04 1.10 11.81
CA GLN A 167 -2.42 0.74 13.09
C GLN A 167 -0.98 0.25 12.91
N GLY A 168 -0.71 -0.51 11.85
CA GLY A 168 0.63 -0.95 11.47
C GLY A 168 1.57 0.22 11.16
N VAL A 169 1.10 1.24 10.45
CA VAL A 169 1.87 2.47 10.15
C VAL A 169 2.25 3.19 11.44
N ALA A 170 1.30 3.41 12.36
CA ALA A 170 1.61 4.03 13.66
C ALA A 170 2.66 3.21 14.45
N THR A 171 2.55 1.89 14.43
CA THR A 171 3.52 0.99 15.09
C THR A 171 4.91 1.09 14.46
N LEU A 172 4.97 1.09 13.13
CA LEU A 172 6.22 1.21 12.39
C LEU A 172 6.88 2.57 12.60
N ASN A 173 6.11 3.65 12.53
CA ASN A 173 6.62 5.01 12.73
C ASN A 173 7.26 5.17 14.11
N SER A 174 6.56 4.75 15.17
CA SER A 174 7.09 4.77 16.54
C SER A 174 8.42 4.00 16.64
N ALA A 175 8.50 2.81 16.05
CA ALA A 175 9.72 2.01 16.06
C ALA A 175 10.88 2.69 15.30
N ILE A 176 10.62 3.24 14.11
CA ILE A 176 11.63 3.97 13.32
C ILE A 176 12.14 5.18 14.10
N LEU A 177 11.24 6.03 14.60
CA LEU A 177 11.62 7.26 15.30
C LEU A 177 12.39 6.94 16.59
N THR A 178 11.95 5.94 17.36
CA THR A 178 12.65 5.49 18.57
C THR A 178 14.09 5.09 18.26
N GLN A 179 14.28 4.23 17.26
CA GLN A 179 15.61 3.70 16.95
C GLN A 179 16.52 4.76 16.33
N THR A 180 16.00 5.55 15.40
CA THR A 180 16.80 6.58 14.71
C THR A 180 17.12 7.77 15.62
N ALA A 181 16.25 8.13 16.58
CA ALA A 181 16.56 9.11 17.62
C ALA A 181 17.66 8.63 18.57
N ALA A 182 17.78 7.31 18.80
CA ALA A 182 18.92 6.70 19.50
C ALA A 182 20.20 6.63 18.64
N GLY A 183 20.15 7.10 17.39
CA GLY A 183 21.27 7.06 16.44
C GLY A 183 21.50 5.68 15.82
N ASN A 184 20.57 4.73 15.99
CA ASN A 184 20.69 3.39 15.41
C ASN A 184 20.42 3.43 13.91
N HIS A 185 21.14 2.59 13.16
CA HIS A 185 20.83 2.35 11.75
C HIS A 185 19.72 1.30 11.65
N VAL A 186 18.68 1.61 10.88
CA VAL A 186 17.46 0.83 10.77
C VAL A 186 17.26 0.39 9.33
N VAL A 187 16.98 -0.90 9.13
CA VAL A 187 16.36 -1.39 7.90
C VAL A 187 14.98 -1.92 8.23
N VAL A 188 13.97 -1.41 7.54
CA VAL A 188 12.58 -1.88 7.65
C VAL A 188 12.35 -2.95 6.61
N VAL A 189 11.87 -4.11 7.04
CA VAL A 189 11.45 -5.18 6.13
C VAL A 189 9.94 -5.37 6.20
N GLY A 190 9.27 -5.08 5.07
CA GLY A 190 7.83 -5.28 4.90
C GLY A 190 7.55 -6.35 3.86
N TYR A 191 6.58 -7.23 4.11
CA TYR A 191 6.10 -8.24 3.19
C TYR A 191 4.58 -8.13 3.00
N SER A 192 4.11 -8.13 1.74
CA SER A 192 2.68 -8.10 1.42
C SER A 192 1.98 -6.92 2.09
N GLN A 193 1.02 -7.12 2.99
CA GLN A 193 0.37 -6.03 3.73
C GLN A 193 1.36 -5.09 4.45
N SER A 194 2.44 -5.59 5.04
CA SER A 194 3.41 -4.72 5.69
C SER A 194 4.35 -4.00 4.73
N ALA A 195 4.43 -4.43 3.47
CA ALA A 195 5.04 -3.61 2.43
C ALA A 195 4.15 -2.38 2.15
N THR A 196 2.82 -2.52 2.11
CA THR A 196 1.89 -1.36 2.06
C THR A 196 2.05 -0.45 3.28
N ILE A 197 2.21 -1.01 4.48
CA ILE A 197 2.50 -0.22 5.70
C ILE A 197 3.78 0.60 5.51
N ALA A 198 4.87 -0.02 5.07
CA ALA A 198 6.13 0.68 4.82
C ALA A 198 6.02 1.74 3.71
N SER A 199 5.27 1.46 2.63
CA SER A 199 5.07 2.41 1.53
C SER A 199 4.25 3.63 1.95
N LEU A 200 3.28 3.47 2.86
CA LEU A 200 2.58 4.60 3.48
C LEU A 200 3.49 5.40 4.41
N GLU A 201 4.31 4.72 5.22
CA GLU A 201 5.29 5.37 6.09
C GLU A 201 6.29 6.19 5.27
N MET A 202 6.79 5.66 4.15
CA MET A 202 7.65 6.41 3.23
C MET A 202 6.97 7.67 2.69
N ARG A 203 5.66 7.62 2.38
CA ARG A 203 4.89 8.81 1.96
C ARG A 203 4.77 9.83 3.09
N TYR A 204 4.49 9.36 4.31
CA TYR A 204 4.39 10.21 5.49
C TYR A 204 5.71 10.94 5.76
N LEU A 205 6.82 10.21 5.81
CA LEU A 205 8.15 10.79 6.02
C LEU A 205 8.52 11.80 4.93
N GLN A 206 8.11 11.58 3.67
CA GLN A 206 8.34 12.55 2.59
C GLN A 206 7.51 13.83 2.72
N ALA A 207 6.34 13.76 3.36
CA ALA A 207 5.49 14.92 3.60
C ALA A 207 6.00 15.81 4.75
N LEU A 208 6.75 15.24 5.70
CA LEU A 208 7.29 15.98 6.84
C LEU A 208 8.35 17.02 6.42
N PRO A 209 8.53 18.13 7.14
CA PRO A 209 9.71 18.99 7.00
C PRO A 209 11.01 18.20 7.18
N ALA A 210 12.06 18.52 6.42
CA ALA A 210 13.32 17.76 6.43
C ALA A 210 13.95 17.61 7.84
N ALA A 211 13.77 18.60 8.71
CA ALA A 211 14.28 18.58 10.09
C ALA A 211 13.59 17.56 11.02
N LEU A 212 12.39 17.09 10.66
CA LEU A 212 11.63 16.10 11.45
C LEU A 212 11.79 14.67 10.90
N ARG A 213 12.54 14.50 9.81
CA ARG A 213 12.74 13.19 9.19
C ARG A 213 13.94 12.48 9.80
N PRO A 214 13.91 11.14 9.94
CA PRO A 214 15.13 10.37 10.15
C PRO A 214 16.19 10.71 9.09
N SER A 215 17.45 10.78 9.49
CA SER A 215 18.56 10.95 8.55
C SER A 215 18.54 9.83 7.50
N GLN A 216 18.89 10.17 6.25
CA GLN A 216 18.94 9.23 5.14
C GLN A 216 19.96 8.10 5.38
N ASP A 217 21.00 8.36 6.17
CA ASP A 217 22.03 7.37 6.51
C ASP A 217 21.55 6.36 7.57
N LEU A 218 20.48 6.68 8.31
CA LEU A 218 19.97 5.89 9.42
C LEU A 218 18.79 4.99 9.05
N LEU A 219 18.18 5.15 7.87
CA LEU A 219 16.94 4.43 7.53
C LEU A 219 16.94 3.92 6.09
N ASN A 220 16.71 2.63 5.93
CA ASN A 220 16.53 1.96 4.65
C ASN A 220 15.28 1.05 4.66
N PHE A 221 14.80 0.68 3.47
CA PHE A 221 13.63 -0.18 3.31
C PHE A 221 13.93 -1.39 2.42
N VAL A 222 13.34 -2.53 2.77
CA VAL A 222 13.33 -3.77 1.98
C VAL A 222 11.88 -4.25 1.91
N LEU A 223 11.30 -4.18 0.72
CA LEU A 223 9.89 -4.52 0.49
C LEU A 223 9.81 -5.82 -0.32
N LEU A 224 9.10 -6.80 0.22
CA LEU A 224 8.89 -8.10 -0.39
C LEU A 224 7.44 -8.20 -0.84
N ALA A 225 7.21 -8.56 -2.10
CA ALA A 225 5.87 -8.71 -2.64
C ALA A 225 4.98 -7.47 -2.40
N ASP A 226 5.52 -6.28 -2.67
CA ASP A 226 4.88 -5.00 -2.39
C ASP A 226 3.59 -4.80 -3.22
N PRO A 227 2.39 -4.74 -2.60
CA PRO A 227 1.15 -4.48 -3.31
C PRO A 227 1.13 -3.11 -3.98
N ASN A 228 1.91 -2.15 -3.47
CA ASN A 228 2.03 -0.80 -4.00
C ASN A 228 3.24 -0.63 -4.94
N ASN A 229 3.88 -1.74 -5.36
CA ASN A 229 5.04 -1.71 -6.24
C ASN A 229 4.76 -0.85 -7.50
N PRO A 230 5.52 0.24 -7.75
CA PRO A 230 5.30 1.11 -8.90
C PRO A 230 5.44 0.38 -10.25
N MET A 231 6.09 -0.78 -10.27
CA MET A 231 6.33 -1.58 -11.48
C MET A 231 5.22 -2.62 -11.75
N GLY A 232 4.11 -2.60 -11.02
CA GLY A 232 2.96 -3.46 -11.31
C GLY A 232 2.25 -4.05 -10.09
N GLY A 233 2.31 -3.43 -8.90
CA GLY A 233 1.56 -3.90 -7.74
C GLY A 233 0.05 -3.75 -7.92
N ILE A 234 -0.75 -4.64 -7.34
CA ILE A 234 -2.21 -4.64 -7.46
C ILE A 234 -2.84 -3.35 -6.92
N LEU A 235 -2.26 -2.74 -5.88
CA LEU A 235 -2.72 -1.47 -5.30
C LEU A 235 -2.19 -0.24 -6.05
N THR A 236 -1.52 -0.42 -7.19
CA THR A 236 -1.32 0.64 -8.19
C THR A 236 -2.45 0.70 -9.22
N HIS A 237 -3.41 -0.22 -9.13
CA HIS A 237 -4.63 -0.26 -9.93
C HIS A 237 -5.83 0.14 -9.07
N PHE A 238 -6.88 0.62 -9.72
CA PHE A 238 -8.13 0.89 -9.02
C PHE A 238 -8.83 -0.43 -8.66
N ILE A 239 -8.83 -0.76 -7.37
CA ILE A 239 -9.56 -1.91 -6.83
C ILE A 239 -10.73 -1.40 -5.96
N PRO A 240 -11.99 -1.77 -6.29
CA PRO A 240 -13.14 -1.39 -5.49
C PRO A 240 -12.96 -1.76 -4.01
N GLY A 241 -13.22 -0.80 -3.11
CA GLY A 241 -13.02 -0.98 -1.66
C GLY A 241 -11.60 -0.72 -1.14
N PHE A 242 -10.62 -0.53 -2.04
CA PHE A 242 -9.21 -0.26 -1.70
C PHE A 242 -8.72 1.11 -2.19
N GLY A 243 -9.62 2.01 -2.58
CA GLY A 243 -9.26 3.31 -3.15
C GLY A 243 -8.32 4.16 -2.28
N ALA A 244 -8.42 4.07 -0.95
CA ALA A 244 -7.52 4.76 -0.02
C ALA A 244 -6.06 4.26 -0.10
N PHE A 245 -5.85 3.06 -0.64
CA PHE A 245 -4.55 2.43 -0.83
C PHE A 245 -4.12 2.41 -2.31
N HIS A 246 -4.89 3.05 -3.20
CA HIS A 246 -4.55 3.17 -4.62
C HIS A 246 -3.42 4.20 -4.79
N PHE A 247 -2.18 3.75 -4.67
CA PHE A 247 -0.99 4.56 -4.87
C PHE A 247 0.23 3.69 -5.18
N ALA A 248 1.23 4.30 -5.79
CA ALA A 248 2.53 3.68 -6.00
C ALA A 248 3.51 4.03 -4.87
N THR A 249 4.32 3.06 -4.44
CA THR A 249 5.44 3.28 -3.53
C THR A 249 6.33 4.40 -4.10
N PRO A 250 6.65 5.45 -3.31
CA PRO A 250 7.22 6.67 -3.89
C PRO A 250 8.61 6.48 -4.51
N LEU A 251 8.70 6.65 -5.83
CA LEU A 251 9.97 6.66 -6.58
C LEU A 251 10.92 7.78 -6.17
N THR A 252 10.40 8.83 -5.54
CA THR A 252 11.14 10.03 -5.09
C THR A 252 11.64 9.91 -3.65
N THR A 253 11.64 8.72 -3.07
CA THR A 253 12.12 8.51 -1.70
C THR A 253 13.58 8.89 -1.54
N SER A 254 13.87 9.54 -0.41
CA SER A 254 15.24 9.85 -0.01
C SER A 254 15.95 8.67 0.66
N TYR A 255 15.22 7.63 1.06
CA TYR A 255 15.76 6.44 1.73
C TYR A 255 16.07 5.34 0.72
N ALA A 256 17.20 4.65 0.88
CA ALA A 256 17.52 3.53 0.00
C ALA A 256 16.47 2.42 0.19
N THR A 257 15.87 1.98 -0.91
CA THR A 257 14.74 1.04 -0.89
C THR A 257 14.98 -0.09 -1.87
N SER A 258 14.93 -1.33 -1.41
CA SER A 258 14.97 -2.52 -2.27
C SER A 258 13.58 -3.14 -2.37
N ILE A 259 13.05 -3.34 -3.58
CA ILE A 259 11.77 -4.02 -3.81
C ILE A 259 12.02 -5.35 -4.52
N PHE A 260 11.60 -6.45 -3.90
CA PHE A 260 11.71 -7.81 -4.43
C PHE A 260 10.34 -8.28 -4.91
N THR A 261 10.29 -8.74 -6.15
CA THR A 261 9.05 -9.16 -6.81
C THR A 261 9.27 -10.48 -7.52
N LEU A 262 8.37 -11.43 -7.31
CA LEU A 262 8.33 -12.68 -8.07
C LEU A 262 7.40 -12.50 -9.28
N GLN A 263 7.85 -12.97 -10.43
CA GLN A 263 7.07 -12.96 -11.66
C GLN A 263 5.73 -13.66 -11.45
N TYR A 264 4.65 -13.05 -11.92
CA TYR A 264 3.27 -13.55 -11.77
C TYR A 264 2.72 -13.58 -10.35
N ASP A 265 3.41 -12.99 -9.37
CA ASP A 265 2.81 -12.72 -8.07
C ASP A 265 1.60 -11.79 -8.25
N ALA A 266 0.41 -12.30 -7.94
CA ALA A 266 -0.85 -11.58 -8.12
C ALA A 266 -0.97 -10.29 -7.29
N ILE A 267 -0.08 -10.07 -6.33
CA ILE A 267 -0.09 -8.90 -5.47
C ILE A 267 0.95 -7.89 -5.92
N ALA A 268 2.17 -8.35 -6.20
CA ALA A 268 3.31 -7.47 -6.47
C ALA A 268 3.67 -7.31 -7.95
N ASN A 269 3.17 -8.20 -8.79
CA ASN A 269 3.30 -8.19 -10.25
C ASN A 269 1.94 -8.49 -10.87
N PHE A 270 0.94 -7.66 -10.59
CA PHE A 270 -0.40 -7.75 -11.14
C PHE A 270 -0.42 -7.34 -12.64
N PRO A 271 -1.25 -7.98 -13.48
CA PRO A 271 -1.37 -7.62 -14.89
C PRO A 271 -1.78 -6.16 -15.09
N ALA A 272 -1.11 -5.45 -16.00
CA ALA A 272 -1.44 -4.06 -16.34
C ALA A 272 -2.79 -3.95 -17.08
N ASN A 273 -3.14 -4.99 -17.84
CA ASN A 273 -4.35 -5.05 -18.65
C ASN A 273 -5.35 -6.06 -18.05
N TRP A 274 -6.16 -5.63 -17.08
CA TRP A 274 -7.22 -6.44 -16.43
C TRP A 274 -8.34 -6.98 -17.35
N LEU A 275 -8.32 -6.63 -18.64
CA LEU A 275 -9.21 -7.19 -19.67
C LEU A 275 -8.53 -8.32 -20.46
N TRP A 276 -7.24 -8.57 -20.20
CA TRP A 276 -6.47 -9.62 -20.84
C TRP A 276 -6.51 -10.89 -19.99
N LEU A 277 -7.62 -11.61 -20.15
CA LEU A 277 -7.99 -12.80 -19.37
C LEU A 277 -6.86 -13.83 -19.16
N PRO A 278 -5.97 -14.14 -20.14
CA PRO A 278 -4.88 -15.08 -19.90
C PRO A 278 -3.94 -14.65 -18.76
N SER A 279 -3.65 -13.36 -18.65
CA SER A 279 -2.78 -12.83 -17.59
C SER A 279 -3.47 -12.79 -16.24
N ASP A 280 -4.76 -12.46 -16.23
CA ASP A 280 -5.57 -12.41 -15.01
C ASP A 280 -5.75 -13.81 -14.40
N LEU A 281 -6.04 -14.81 -15.24
CA LEU A 281 -6.09 -16.21 -14.81
C LEU A 281 -4.72 -16.68 -14.35
N ASN A 282 -3.65 -16.31 -15.05
CA ASN A 282 -2.30 -16.65 -14.62
C ASN A 282 -1.97 -16.04 -13.25
N ALA A 283 -2.32 -14.77 -13.02
CA ALA A 283 -2.15 -14.14 -11.72
C ALA A 283 -2.98 -14.84 -10.64
N LEU A 284 -4.24 -15.19 -10.93
CA LEU A 284 -5.09 -15.94 -10.01
C LEU A 284 -4.44 -17.27 -9.57
N PHE A 285 -3.90 -18.06 -10.51
CA PHE A 285 -3.18 -19.29 -10.16
C PHE A 285 -1.86 -18.98 -9.42
N GLY A 286 -1.14 -17.94 -9.84
CA GLY A 286 0.07 -17.48 -9.17
C GLY A 286 -0.15 -17.05 -7.72
N PHE A 287 -1.33 -16.54 -7.36
CA PHE A 287 -1.67 -16.19 -5.98
C PHE A 287 -1.56 -17.39 -5.03
N PHE A 288 -2.03 -18.57 -5.47
CA PHE A 288 -2.03 -19.77 -4.63
C PHE A 288 -0.62 -20.32 -4.41
N ASP A 289 0.25 -20.23 -5.42
CA ASP A 289 1.53 -20.94 -5.41
C ASP A 289 2.76 -20.05 -5.21
N LEU A 290 2.66 -18.74 -5.47
CA LEU A 290 3.83 -17.85 -5.52
C LEU A 290 3.88 -16.86 -4.35
N HIS A 291 2.80 -16.10 -4.11
CA HIS A 291 2.84 -14.94 -3.20
C HIS A 291 3.34 -15.32 -1.79
N HIS A 292 2.79 -16.39 -1.22
CA HIS A 292 3.13 -16.87 0.13
C HIS A 292 4.57 -17.41 0.26
N THR A 293 5.24 -17.69 -0.85
CA THR A 293 6.62 -18.24 -0.86
C THR A 293 7.68 -17.16 -0.71
N MET A 294 7.34 -15.89 -0.97
CA MET A 294 8.29 -14.78 -1.01
C MET A 294 9.18 -14.65 0.23
N PRO A 295 8.68 -14.81 1.48
CA PRO A 295 9.55 -14.79 2.66
C PRO A 295 10.52 -16.00 2.76
N PHE A 296 10.32 -17.03 1.96
CA PHE A 296 10.98 -18.35 2.03
C PHE A 296 11.75 -18.76 0.78
N VAL A 297 11.92 -17.86 -0.19
CA VAL A 297 12.77 -18.12 -1.36
C VAL A 297 14.24 -18.28 -0.96
N SER A 298 15.02 -18.95 -1.81
CA SER A 298 16.45 -19.14 -1.56
C SER A 298 17.28 -17.89 -1.90
N ALA A 299 18.41 -17.70 -1.22
CA ALA A 299 19.37 -16.65 -1.56
C ALA A 299 19.88 -16.75 -3.01
N ALA A 300 19.99 -17.97 -3.56
CA ALA A 300 20.38 -18.19 -4.95
C ALA A 300 19.33 -17.65 -5.94
N GLN A 301 18.04 -17.82 -5.62
CA GLN A 301 16.96 -17.27 -6.42
C GLN A 301 16.96 -15.74 -6.40
N VAL A 302 17.18 -15.14 -5.22
CA VAL A 302 17.33 -13.68 -5.08
C VAL A 302 18.56 -13.16 -5.83
N ALA A 303 19.69 -13.85 -5.75
CA ALA A 303 20.92 -13.49 -6.46
C ALA A 303 20.76 -13.55 -7.99
N GLY A 304 19.87 -14.41 -8.50
CA GLY A 304 19.53 -14.50 -9.92
C GLY A 304 18.49 -13.48 -10.40
N ALA A 305 18.01 -12.59 -9.54
CA ALA A 305 17.00 -11.60 -9.91
C ALA A 305 17.53 -10.58 -10.94
N ILE A 306 16.68 -10.19 -11.87
CA ILE A 306 16.95 -9.09 -12.80
C ILE A 306 16.85 -7.79 -12.01
N GLN A 307 17.92 -6.99 -12.04
CA GLN A 307 18.01 -5.76 -11.27
C GLN A 307 17.75 -4.52 -12.13
N GLN A 308 16.98 -3.59 -11.60
CA GLN A 308 16.80 -2.26 -12.17
C GLN A 308 16.91 -1.21 -11.06
N HIS A 309 17.48 -0.05 -11.37
CA HIS A 309 17.66 1.03 -10.41
C HIS A 309 16.99 2.32 -10.90
N VAL A 310 16.24 2.98 -10.02
CA VAL A 310 15.56 4.26 -10.29
C VAL A 310 15.68 5.14 -9.04
N GLY A 311 16.46 6.22 -9.09
CA GLY A 311 16.71 7.06 -7.92
C GLY A 311 17.33 6.25 -6.78
N ASN A 312 16.76 6.32 -5.58
CA ASN A 312 17.21 5.52 -4.44
C ASN A 312 16.55 4.13 -4.36
N MET A 313 15.84 3.71 -5.41
CA MET A 313 15.14 2.43 -5.47
C MET A 313 15.87 1.39 -6.30
N SER A 314 16.01 0.19 -5.76
CA SER A 314 16.51 -0.99 -6.46
C SER A 314 15.42 -2.04 -6.56
N PHE A 315 15.03 -2.40 -7.77
CA PHE A 315 14.04 -3.41 -8.08
C PHE A 315 14.73 -4.72 -8.41
N TYR A 316 14.27 -5.80 -7.80
CA TYR A 316 14.77 -7.16 -8.00
C TYR A 316 13.61 -8.03 -8.49
N PHE A 317 13.64 -8.35 -9.77
CA PHE A 317 12.60 -9.16 -10.42
C PHE A 317 13.07 -10.61 -10.56
N MET A 318 12.46 -11.51 -9.79
CA MET A 318 12.73 -12.94 -9.82
C MET A 318 11.80 -13.61 -10.83
N GLN A 319 12.37 -14.35 -11.78
CA GLN A 319 11.57 -15.08 -12.77
C GLN A 319 11.07 -16.41 -12.21
N THR A 320 9.89 -16.85 -12.64
CA THR A 320 9.39 -18.20 -12.33
C THR A 320 9.77 -19.17 -13.44
N ALA A 321 10.02 -20.43 -13.08
CA ALA A 321 10.31 -21.47 -14.07
C ALA A 321 9.03 -21.96 -14.76
N GLN A 322 7.93 -22.05 -14.01
CA GLN A 322 6.62 -22.48 -14.50
C GLN A 322 5.69 -21.29 -14.74
N LEU A 323 4.81 -21.46 -15.72
CA LEU A 323 3.68 -20.59 -15.99
C LEU A 323 2.48 -21.05 -15.12
N PRO A 324 2.03 -20.25 -14.13
CA PRO A 324 0.96 -20.65 -13.21
C PRO A 324 -0.35 -21.05 -13.87
N LEU A 325 -0.68 -20.43 -15.02
CA LEU A 325 -1.87 -20.78 -15.80
C LEU A 325 -1.95 -22.27 -16.17
N LEU A 326 -0.81 -22.97 -16.20
CA LEU A 326 -0.73 -24.39 -16.56
C LEU A 326 -0.66 -25.33 -15.36
N ASP A 327 -0.66 -24.81 -14.14
CA ASP A 327 -0.58 -25.63 -12.92
C ASP A 327 -1.77 -26.59 -12.76
N PRO A 328 -3.03 -26.22 -13.11
CA PRO A 328 -4.12 -27.20 -13.13
C PRO A 328 -3.88 -28.40 -14.04
N ILE A 329 -3.14 -28.22 -15.14
CA ILE A 329 -2.73 -29.32 -16.02
C ILE A 329 -1.67 -30.18 -15.32
N ARG A 330 -0.71 -29.55 -14.64
CA ARG A 330 0.36 -30.24 -13.89
C ARG A 330 -0.16 -31.10 -12.74
N TRP A 331 -1.33 -30.76 -12.18
CA TRP A 331 -1.98 -31.56 -11.15
C TRP A 331 -2.45 -32.94 -11.65
N VAL A 332 -2.55 -33.15 -12.96
CA VAL A 332 -2.85 -34.46 -13.54
C VAL A 332 -1.61 -35.36 -13.44
N PRO A 333 -1.66 -36.48 -12.71
CA PRO A 333 -0.51 -37.36 -12.55
C PRO A 333 0.01 -37.90 -13.89
N ILE A 334 1.32 -38.13 -13.97
CA ILE A 334 2.06 -38.74 -15.10
C ILE A 334 2.10 -37.86 -16.36
N LEU A 335 0.95 -37.40 -16.85
CA LEU A 335 0.84 -36.65 -18.11
C LEU A 335 0.82 -35.13 -17.95
N GLY A 336 0.51 -34.62 -16.77
CA GLY A 336 0.34 -33.18 -16.53
C GLY A 336 1.58 -32.35 -16.85
N ASN A 337 2.73 -32.71 -16.27
CA ASN A 337 3.99 -31.98 -16.51
C ASN A 337 4.42 -32.02 -18.00
N PRO A 338 4.49 -33.19 -18.67
CA PRO A 338 4.84 -33.23 -20.10
C PRO A 338 3.93 -32.36 -20.98
N VAL A 339 2.61 -32.36 -20.71
CA VAL A 339 1.65 -31.56 -21.48
C VAL A 339 1.81 -30.07 -21.19
N ALA A 340 1.95 -29.69 -19.92
CA ALA A 340 2.16 -28.30 -19.53
C ALA A 340 3.47 -27.74 -20.11
N ASP A 341 4.57 -28.50 -20.08
CA ASP A 341 5.87 -28.08 -20.59
C ASP A 341 5.86 -27.96 -22.13
N LEU A 342 5.10 -28.80 -22.83
CA LEU A 342 4.87 -28.67 -24.27
C LEU A 342 4.11 -27.39 -24.62
N LEU A 343 3.11 -27.01 -23.82
CA LEU A 343 2.24 -25.86 -24.09
C LEU A 343 2.87 -24.53 -23.64
N GLN A 344 3.66 -24.54 -22.57
CA GLN A 344 4.25 -23.35 -21.96
C GLN A 344 4.94 -22.39 -22.94
N PRO A 345 5.84 -22.81 -23.86
CA PRO A 345 6.52 -21.88 -24.77
C PRO A 345 5.55 -21.14 -25.72
N PHE A 346 4.38 -21.71 -26.00
CA PHE A 346 3.36 -21.07 -26.86
C PHE A 346 2.42 -20.15 -26.07
N ILE A 347 2.13 -20.50 -24.82
CA ILE A 347 1.16 -19.76 -23.98
C ILE A 347 1.85 -18.62 -23.22
N LYS A 348 3.11 -18.81 -22.80
CA LYS A 348 3.85 -17.82 -22.01
C LYS A 348 3.93 -16.44 -22.67
N PRO A 349 4.23 -16.30 -23.98
CA PRO A 349 4.23 -14.98 -24.62
C PRO A 349 2.87 -14.28 -24.61
N ILE A 350 1.78 -15.05 -24.73
CA ILE A 350 0.40 -14.54 -24.67
C ILE A 350 0.08 -14.05 -23.26
N VAL A 351 0.50 -14.79 -22.23
CA VAL A 351 0.34 -14.38 -20.83
C VAL A 351 1.23 -13.19 -20.50
N ASP A 352 2.49 -13.18 -20.93
CA ASP A 352 3.42 -12.07 -20.65
C ASP A 352 2.92 -10.76 -21.27
N PHE A 353 2.17 -10.84 -22.37
CA PHE A 353 1.61 -9.66 -23.04
C PHE A 353 0.76 -8.78 -22.12
N GLY A 354 -0.08 -9.37 -21.27
CA GLY A 354 -0.94 -8.60 -20.37
C GLY A 354 -0.23 -7.95 -19.18
N TYR A 355 1.03 -8.29 -18.92
CA TYR A 355 1.86 -7.65 -17.89
C TYR A 355 2.62 -6.42 -18.43
N TYR A 356 2.64 -6.18 -19.74
CA TYR A 356 3.26 -4.98 -20.29
C TYR A 356 2.35 -3.75 -20.12
N ALA A 357 2.83 -2.79 -19.34
CA ALA A 357 2.39 -1.41 -19.43
C ALA A 357 3.26 -0.67 -20.48
N PRO A 358 2.69 0.16 -21.37
CA PRO A 358 3.49 0.97 -22.27
C PRO A 358 4.38 1.94 -21.46
N GLY A 359 5.69 1.68 -21.43
CA GLY A 359 6.70 2.68 -21.05
C GLY A 359 7.66 2.39 -19.89
N ILE A 360 7.66 1.21 -19.23
CA ILE A 360 8.49 1.02 -18.02
C ILE A 360 9.48 -0.17 -18.06
N LEU A 361 9.31 -1.21 -18.90
CA LEU A 361 10.31 -2.27 -19.03
C LEU A 361 10.38 -2.86 -20.46
N PRO A 362 11.57 -3.26 -20.96
CA PRO A 362 11.68 -4.09 -22.13
C PRO A 362 11.24 -5.52 -21.78
N GLY A 363 10.18 -6.00 -22.41
CA GLY A 363 9.85 -7.42 -22.34
C GLY A 363 10.92 -8.29 -23.00
N PRO A 364 10.92 -9.62 -22.76
CA PRO A 364 11.68 -10.59 -23.54
C PRO A 364 11.43 -10.53 -25.06
N VAL A 365 10.47 -9.73 -25.53
CA VAL A 365 10.28 -9.38 -26.93
C VAL A 365 10.66 -7.91 -27.15
N SER A 366 11.93 -7.57 -26.92
CA SER A 366 12.50 -6.45 -27.66
C SER A 366 12.70 -6.92 -29.11
N ILE A 367 11.84 -6.47 -30.02
CA ILE A 367 11.97 -6.73 -31.47
C ILE A 367 13.26 -6.08 -32.05
N ALA A 368 14.08 -5.43 -31.22
CA ALA A 368 15.41 -4.97 -31.55
C ALA A 368 16.52 -6.04 -31.42
N GLY A 369 16.29 -7.17 -30.75
CA GLY A 369 17.32 -8.18 -30.46
C GLY A 369 17.40 -9.38 -31.40
N SER A 370 16.39 -9.63 -32.23
CA SER A 370 16.26 -10.88 -33.01
C SER A 370 16.42 -10.73 -34.53
N VAL A 371 16.85 -9.57 -35.03
CA VAL A 371 17.14 -9.37 -36.47
C VAL A 371 18.66 -9.47 -36.80
N GLY A 372 19.51 -9.76 -35.82
CA GLY A 372 20.97 -9.68 -35.98
C GLY A 372 21.74 -10.97 -36.24
N GLN A 373 21.16 -12.16 -36.06
CA GLN A 373 21.90 -13.43 -36.18
C GLN A 373 20.97 -14.52 -36.73
N GLY A 374 21.05 -14.76 -38.04
CA GLY A 374 20.27 -15.82 -38.68
C GLY A 374 20.03 -15.62 -40.18
N VAL A 375 20.98 -15.04 -40.91
CA VAL A 375 20.96 -15.07 -42.37
C VAL A 375 21.82 -16.23 -42.83
N THR A 376 21.25 -17.42 -43.04
CA THR A 376 21.65 -18.32 -44.13
C THR A 376 20.47 -19.22 -44.59
N SER A 377 20.16 -19.11 -45.89
CA SER A 377 19.73 -20.17 -46.81
C SER A 377 18.29 -20.73 -46.79
N GLY A 378 17.51 -20.27 -47.79
CA GLY A 378 16.43 -20.99 -48.49
C GLY A 378 15.08 -20.94 -47.77
N ILE A 379 14.03 -20.31 -48.30
CA ILE A 379 13.37 -20.59 -49.59
C ILE A 379 12.81 -19.28 -50.16
N ALA A 380 12.90 -19.13 -51.47
CA ALA A 380 12.53 -17.92 -52.21
C ALA A 380 11.01 -17.73 -52.39
N SER A 381 10.65 -16.44 -52.49
CA SER A 381 9.57 -15.84 -53.30
C SER A 381 8.26 -15.40 -52.64
N PRO A 382 7.65 -14.30 -53.15
CA PRO A 382 7.15 -13.19 -52.33
C PRO A 382 5.64 -12.92 -52.53
N LEU A 383 5.04 -12.15 -51.62
CA LEU A 383 3.86 -11.35 -51.94
C LEU A 383 4.01 -9.94 -51.36
N VAL A 384 4.46 -9.09 -52.26
CA VAL A 384 4.42 -7.62 -52.21
C VAL A 384 2.98 -7.17 -52.30
N LEU A 385 2.62 -6.16 -51.50
CA LEU A 385 1.66 -5.05 -51.70
C LEU A 385 1.40 -4.49 -50.29
N GLY A 386 1.80 -3.29 -49.87
CA GLY A 386 2.08 -2.05 -50.58
C GLY A 386 1.23 -0.97 -49.91
N PHE A 387 1.82 -0.16 -49.01
CA PHE A 387 1.32 1.17 -48.65
C PHE A 387 2.49 2.08 -48.24
N PRO A 388 2.55 3.36 -48.68
CA PRO A 388 3.69 4.24 -48.51
C PRO A 388 3.69 4.99 -47.16
N PRO A 389 4.83 5.55 -46.71
CA PRO A 389 4.94 6.26 -45.45
C PRO A 389 4.35 7.68 -45.55
N LEU A 390 3.55 8.07 -44.56
CA LEU A 390 3.12 9.46 -44.38
C LEU A 390 4.30 10.27 -43.85
N ALA A 391 4.75 11.21 -44.68
CA ALA A 391 5.74 12.21 -44.35
C ALA A 391 5.24 13.18 -43.28
N SER A 392 6.18 13.62 -42.44
CA SER A 392 6.07 14.77 -41.56
C SER A 392 5.82 16.04 -42.35
N ASN A 393 4.92 16.89 -41.85
CA ASN A 393 4.93 18.32 -42.12
C ASN A 393 4.46 19.03 -40.85
N GLY A 394 5.39 19.72 -40.21
CA GLY A 394 5.06 20.78 -39.26
C GLY A 394 4.55 21.99 -40.02
N LEU A 395 3.62 22.73 -39.42
CA LEU A 395 3.43 24.15 -39.66
C LEU A 395 2.85 24.78 -38.38
N ALA A 396 3.42 25.94 -38.06
CA ALA A 396 3.10 26.77 -36.91
C ALA A 396 1.83 27.62 -37.14
N SER A 397 1.43 28.27 -36.04
CA SER A 397 0.76 29.58 -35.91
C SER A 397 -0.74 29.64 -35.57
N GLY A 398 -1.02 30.35 -34.46
CA GLY A 398 -2.11 31.31 -34.30
C GLY A 398 -3.46 30.78 -33.85
N PHE A 399 -3.72 30.73 -32.53
CA PHE A 399 -4.44 31.75 -31.73
C PHE A 399 -4.51 31.30 -30.27
#